data_AF-A0A645EH99-F1
#
_entry.id   AF-A0A645EH99-F1
#
_cell.length_a   1.000
_cell.length_b   1.000
_cell.length_c   1.000
_cell.angle_alpha   90.00
_cell.angle_beta   90.00
_cell.angle_gamma   90.00
#
_symmetry.space_group_name_H-M   'P 1'
#
loop_
_entity.id
_entity.type
_entity.pdbx_description
1 polymer ?
#
loop_
_entity_poly.entity_id
_entity_poly.type
_entity_poly.pdbx_seq_one_letter_code
_entity_poly.pdbx_strand_id
1 'polypeptide(L)'
;MAHASAETPHPIRQGLWGSFEVFVDTILVCTITALADLTAGEGTVWYSGISGASLCIKAFETTFGWMGGKFIAVSVFLFGMTTTTGWFLYYEVLLRQLFRKNPKVKDNIIKAFKIFYVLPGMFNVYLAISGGQGPVFMWALADCINAIPTFVNVVALILLHKTFLKLLKDYKARYLGVGAVDPNFKVFYDAD
;
A
#
# COMPACT_ATOMS: atom_id res chain seq x y z
N MET A 1 -8.33 -0.46 -3.73
CA MET A 1 -9.36 -1.53 -3.70
C MET A 1 -9.96 -1.70 -2.31
N ALA A 2 -9.16 -1.68 -1.24
CA ALA A 2 -9.68 -1.79 0.14
C ALA A 2 -10.77 -0.74 0.47
N HIS A 3 -10.57 0.52 0.05
CA HIS A 3 -11.58 1.57 0.25
C HIS A 3 -12.92 1.31 -0.43
N ALA A 4 -12.95 0.55 -1.52
CA ALA A 4 -14.20 0.23 -2.22
C ALA A 4 -15.03 -0.82 -1.47
N SER A 5 -14.43 -1.56 -0.53
CA SER A 5 -15.12 -2.52 0.32
C SER A 5 -15.63 -1.92 1.63
N ALA A 6 -15.30 -0.66 1.90
CA ALA A 6 -15.74 0.01 3.13
C ALA A 6 -17.20 0.43 3.02
N GLU A 7 -17.98 0.14 4.06
CA GLU A 7 -19.32 0.68 4.21
C GLU A 7 -19.20 2.17 4.57
N THR A 8 -19.49 3.03 3.60
CA THR A 8 -19.38 4.48 3.75
C THR A 8 -20.60 5.16 3.14
N PRO A 9 -21.16 6.19 3.78
CA PRO A 9 -22.30 6.91 3.24
C PRO A 9 -21.95 7.75 2.01
N HIS A 10 -20.66 8.04 1.79
CA HIS A 10 -20.22 8.85 0.65
C HIS A 10 -18.77 8.51 0.24
N PRO A 11 -18.45 8.38 -1.06
CA PRO A 11 -17.11 8.02 -1.53
C PRO A 11 -16.04 9.04 -1.15
N ILE A 12 -16.36 10.34 -1.15
CA ILE A 12 -15.43 11.41 -0.73
C ILE A 12 -14.99 11.23 0.73
N ARG A 13 -15.88 10.80 1.63
CA ARG A 13 -15.51 10.55 3.04
C ARG A 13 -14.44 9.48 3.14
N GLN A 14 -14.57 8.41 2.36
CA GLN A 14 -13.61 7.33 2.34
C GLN A 14 -12.30 7.72 1.62
N GLY A 15 -12.38 8.56 0.58
CA GLY A 15 -11.20 9.14 -0.06
C GLY A 15 -10.37 10.02 0.89
N LEU A 16 -11.01 10.72 1.83
CA LEU A 16 -10.30 11.48 2.87
C LEU A 16 -9.54 10.56 3.83
N TRP A 17 -10.11 9.42 4.23
CA TRP A 17 -9.38 8.40 4.98
C TRP A 17 -8.17 7.86 4.21
N GLY A 18 -8.33 7.63 2.90
CA GLY A 18 -7.22 7.25 2.01
C GLY A 18 -6.13 8.33 1.90
N SER A 19 -6.47 9.61 2.02
CA SER A 19 -5.47 10.68 2.05
C SER A 19 -4.76 10.75 3.41
N PHE A 20 -5.50 10.47 4.49
CA PHE A 20 -4.96 10.45 5.84
C PHE A 20 -3.97 9.30 6.08
N GLU A 21 -4.23 8.10 5.55
CA GLU A 21 -3.27 6.98 5.66
C GLU A 21 -1.92 7.30 5.01
N VAL A 22 -1.92 7.95 3.83
CA VAL A 22 -0.68 8.37 3.15
C VAL A 22 0.07 9.42 3.98
N PHE A 23 -0.66 10.35 4.60
CA PHE A 23 -0.04 11.32 5.51
C PHE A 23 0.63 10.64 6.70
N VAL A 24 -0.04 9.69 7.35
CA VAL A 24 0.51 8.98 8.50
C VAL A 24 1.73 8.14 8.09
N ASP A 25 1.63 7.37 7.01
CA ASP A 25 2.71 6.51 6.54
C ASP A 25 3.94 7.31 6.10
N THR A 26 3.75 8.27 5.19
CA THR A 26 4.89 8.97 4.58
C THR A 26 5.39 10.14 5.44
N ILE A 27 4.50 11.00 5.94
CA ILE A 27 4.92 12.23 6.63
C ILE A 27 5.32 11.95 8.07
N LEU A 28 4.65 11.02 8.75
CA LEU A 28 4.99 10.69 10.14
C LEU A 28 5.96 9.51 10.21
N VAL A 29 5.57 8.33 9.73
CA VAL A 29 6.33 7.10 9.97
C VAL A 29 7.66 7.08 9.20
N CYS A 30 7.65 7.35 7.88
CA CYS A 30 8.89 7.38 7.10
C CYS A 30 9.82 8.52 7.55
N THR A 31 9.30 9.70 7.89
CA THR A 31 10.12 10.81 8.40
C THR A 31 10.78 10.45 9.73
N ILE A 32 10.05 9.86 10.68
CA ILE A 32 10.63 9.41 11.96
C ILE A 32 11.73 8.37 11.71
N THR A 33 11.50 7.44 10.79
CA THR A 33 12.48 6.40 10.43
C THR A 33 13.73 7.03 9.82
N ALA A 34 13.56 7.94 8.86
CA ALA A 34 14.67 8.66 8.24
C ALA A 34 15.47 9.49 9.26
N LEU A 35 14.80 10.20 10.16
CA LEU A 35 15.45 10.96 11.22
C LEU A 35 16.19 10.04 12.20
N ALA A 36 15.62 8.88 12.54
CA ALA A 36 16.28 7.88 13.38
C ALA A 36 17.54 7.34 12.69
N ASP A 37 17.48 7.00 11.40
CA ASP A 37 18.63 6.52 10.64
C ASP A 37 19.72 7.60 10.50
N LEU A 38 19.34 8.87 10.30
CA LEU A 38 20.28 10.00 10.19
C LEU A 38 20.96 10.37 11.51
N THR A 39 20.29 10.13 12.65
CA THR A 39 20.80 10.46 14.00
C THR A 39 21.48 9.27 14.67
N ALA A 40 21.34 8.06 14.12
CA ALA A 40 21.90 6.85 14.68
C ALA A 40 23.43 6.78 14.52
N GLY A 41 24.12 7.36 15.49
CA GLY A 41 25.57 7.31 15.67
C GLY A 41 26.29 8.28 14.75
N GLU A 42 26.93 9.30 15.31
CA GLU A 42 27.90 10.13 14.59
C GLU A 42 28.91 9.25 13.84
N GLY A 43 28.72 9.10 12.52
CA GLY A 43 29.75 8.63 11.60
C GLY A 43 29.97 7.12 11.39
N THR A 44 29.15 6.19 11.92
CA THR A 44 29.47 4.74 11.79
C THR A 44 28.43 3.89 11.07
N VAL A 45 27.16 3.87 11.49
CA VAL A 45 26.18 2.94 10.92
C VAL A 45 25.74 3.38 9.52
N TRP A 46 25.54 4.68 9.30
CA TRP A 46 25.20 5.21 7.98
C TRP A 46 26.27 4.92 6.90
N TYR A 47 27.54 4.91 7.29
CA TYR A 47 28.68 4.63 6.40
C TYR A 47 29.08 3.14 6.36
N SER A 48 28.38 2.27 7.08
CA SER A 48 28.72 0.84 7.19
C SER A 48 28.44 0.03 5.92
N GLY A 49 27.72 0.61 4.95
CA GLY A 49 27.26 -0.09 3.76
C GLY A 49 26.05 -1.02 3.99
N ILE A 50 25.54 -1.08 5.23
CA ILE A 50 24.29 -1.78 5.55
C ILE A 50 23.11 -0.99 4.98
N SER A 51 22.13 -1.68 4.41
CA SER A 51 20.96 -1.05 3.79
C SER A 51 19.65 -1.75 4.19
N GLY A 52 18.53 -1.08 3.92
CA GLY A 52 17.18 -1.60 4.15
C GLY A 52 16.87 -1.81 5.63
N ALA A 53 16.07 -2.84 5.94
CA ALA A 53 15.62 -3.10 7.32
C ALA A 53 16.77 -3.32 8.32
N SER A 54 17.89 -3.88 7.87
CA SER A 54 19.08 -4.08 8.71
C SER A 54 19.69 -2.76 9.18
N LEU A 55 19.61 -1.71 8.35
CA LEU A 55 20.08 -0.36 8.70
C LEU A 55 19.22 0.20 9.84
N CYS A 56 17.90 0.16 9.70
CA CYS A 56 16.99 0.67 10.73
C CYS A 56 17.11 -0.08 12.06
N ILE A 57 17.28 -1.41 12.03
CA ILE A 57 17.51 -2.21 13.25
C ILE A 57 18.79 -1.75 13.95
N LYS A 58 19.89 -1.60 13.20
CA LYS A 58 21.15 -1.13 13.76
C LYS A 58 21.08 0.31 14.23
N ALA A 59 20.34 1.16 13.51
CA ALA A 59 20.16 2.55 13.87
C ALA A 59 19.51 2.68 15.27
N PHE A 60 18.40 2.00 15.50
CA PHE A 60 17.73 1.98 16.79
C PHE A 60 18.54 1.25 17.88
N GLU A 61 19.35 0.26 17.51
CA GLU A 61 20.24 -0.43 18.45
C GLU A 61 21.33 0.51 19.00
N THR A 62 21.82 1.49 18.22
CA THR A 62 22.81 2.46 18.72
C THR A 62 22.26 3.37 19.82
N THR A 63 20.98 3.75 19.74
CA THR A 63 20.37 4.71 20.66
C THR A 63 19.70 4.02 21.85
N PHE A 64 19.02 2.90 21.62
CA PHE A 64 18.22 2.20 22.63
C PHE A 64 18.78 0.83 23.02
N GLY A 65 20.00 0.50 22.56
CA GLY A 65 20.65 -0.78 22.81
C GLY A 65 19.93 -1.97 22.16
N TRP A 66 20.26 -3.18 22.62
CA TRP A 66 19.74 -4.44 22.07
C TRP A 66 18.20 -4.53 22.06
N MET A 67 17.53 -3.85 23.01
CA MET A 67 16.06 -3.80 23.07
C MET A 67 15.46 -3.01 21.90
N GLY A 68 16.09 -1.91 21.50
CA GLY A 68 15.67 -1.11 20.35
C GLY A 68 15.71 -1.91 19.05
N GLY A 69 16.81 -2.63 18.82
CA GLY A 69 16.95 -3.50 17.65
C GLY A 69 15.87 -4.59 17.58
N LYS A 70 15.56 -5.25 18.70
CA LYS A 70 14.50 -6.28 18.76
C LYS A 70 13.11 -5.69 18.51
N PHE A 71 12.82 -4.51 19.06
CA PHE A 71 11.56 -3.83 18.82
C PHE A 71 11.35 -3.54 17.33
N ILE A 72 12.35 -2.96 16.66
CA ILE A 72 12.27 -2.68 15.22
C ILE A 72 12.17 -3.97 14.41
N ALA A 73 12.88 -5.04 14.77
CA ALA A 73 12.78 -6.32 14.07
C ALA A 73 11.34 -6.88 14.11
N VAL A 74 10.67 -6.81 15.26
CA VAL A 74 9.25 -7.22 15.38
C VAL A 74 8.34 -6.27 14.58
N SER A 75 8.57 -4.96 14.64
CA SER A 75 7.78 -3.98 13.88
C SER A 75 7.89 -4.20 12.37
N VAL A 76 9.09 -4.43 11.84
CA VAL A 76 9.32 -4.74 10.41
C VAL A 76 8.62 -6.03 10.01
N PHE A 77 8.63 -7.05 10.88
CA PHE A 77 7.89 -8.29 10.64
C PHE A 77 6.37 -8.06 10.55
N LEU A 78 5.79 -7.31 11.50
CA LEU A 78 4.37 -6.94 11.48
C LEU A 78 4.02 -6.10 10.23
N PHE A 79 4.90 -5.17 9.85
CA PHE A 79 4.73 -4.33 8.65
C PHE A 79 4.76 -5.16 7.37
N GLY A 80 5.69 -6.11 7.26
CA GLY A 80 5.77 -7.06 6.16
C GLY A 80 4.51 -7.93 6.05
N MET A 81 4.01 -8.45 7.18
CA MET A 81 2.79 -9.25 7.21
C MET A 81 1.56 -8.45 6.74
N THR A 82 1.35 -7.26 7.31
CA THR A 82 0.20 -6.41 6.95
C THR A 82 0.25 -5.99 5.47
N THR A 83 1.43 -5.60 4.97
CA THR A 83 1.63 -5.27 3.55
C THR A 83 1.32 -6.45 2.64
N THR A 84 1.81 -7.64 2.99
CA THR A 84 1.56 -8.87 2.24
C THR A 84 0.07 -9.23 2.22
N THR A 85 -0.65 -9.06 3.34
CA THR A 85 -2.10 -9.23 3.37
C THR A 85 -2.84 -8.21 2.51
N GLY A 86 -2.39 -6.95 2.48
CA GLY A 86 -2.96 -5.91 1.62
C GLY A 86 -2.85 -6.25 0.14
N TRP A 87 -1.67 -6.68 -0.31
CA TRP A 87 -1.44 -7.13 -1.68
C TRP A 87 -2.25 -8.37 -2.04
N PHE A 88 -2.38 -9.33 -1.13
CA PHE A 88 -3.23 -10.50 -1.32
C PHE A 88 -4.67 -10.10 -1.69
N LEU A 89 -5.27 -9.16 -0.95
CA LEU A 89 -6.62 -8.67 -1.21
C LEU A 89 -6.71 -7.99 -2.59
N TYR A 90 -5.70 -7.23 -2.98
CA TYR A 90 -5.69 -6.54 -4.28
C TYR A 90 -5.66 -7.53 -5.44
N TYR A 91 -4.80 -8.55 -5.35
CA TYR A 91 -4.73 -9.61 -6.35
C TYR A 91 -6.01 -10.45 -6.40
N GLU A 92 -6.62 -10.77 -5.25
CA GLU A 92 -7.88 -11.51 -5.23
C GLU A 92 -8.99 -10.74 -5.96
N VAL A 93 -9.10 -9.42 -5.74
CA VAL A 93 -10.09 -8.57 -6.43
C VAL A 93 -9.81 -8.52 -7.94
N LEU A 94 -8.54 -8.37 -8.35
CA LEU A 94 -8.16 -8.40 -9.77
C LEU A 94 -8.52 -9.73 -10.44
N LEU A 95 -8.22 -10.86 -9.79
CA LEU A 95 -8.55 -12.19 -10.30
C LEU A 95 -10.07 -12.40 -10.40
N ARG A 96 -10.85 -11.94 -9.41
CA ARG A 96 -12.32 -11.98 -9.46
C ARG A 96 -12.87 -11.19 -10.64
N GLN A 97 -12.31 -10.01 -10.90
CA GLN A 97 -12.76 -9.17 -12.01
C GLN A 97 -12.36 -9.75 -13.36
N LEU A 98 -11.15 -10.30 -13.49
CA LEU A 98 -10.64 -10.90 -14.72
C LEU A 98 -11.46 -12.12 -15.15
N PHE A 99 -11.80 -13.01 -14.19
CA PHE A 99 -12.54 -14.23 -14.44
C PHE A 99 -14.05 -14.13 -14.16
N ARG A 100 -14.60 -12.90 -14.07
CA ARG A 100 -16.02 -12.66 -13.73
C ARG A 100 -17.01 -13.44 -14.60
N LYS A 101 -16.69 -13.63 -15.88
CA LYS A 101 -17.54 -14.32 -16.86
C LYS A 101 -17.57 -15.84 -16.71
N ASN A 102 -16.58 -16.45 -16.03
CA ASN A 102 -16.42 -17.90 -15.91
C ASN A 102 -16.32 -18.31 -14.42
N PRO A 103 -17.45 -18.52 -13.72
CA PRO A 103 -17.46 -18.72 -12.27
C PRO A 103 -16.66 -19.95 -11.81
N LYS A 104 -16.73 -21.07 -12.55
CA LYS A 104 -15.98 -22.30 -12.22
C LYS A 104 -14.46 -22.10 -12.31
N VAL A 105 -13.99 -21.39 -13.33
CA VAL A 105 -12.56 -21.09 -13.52
C VAL A 105 -12.08 -20.11 -12.45
N LYS A 106 -12.88 -19.07 -12.19
CA LYS A 106 -12.63 -18.07 -11.13
C LYS A 106 -12.41 -18.73 -9.77
N ASP A 107 -13.31 -19.61 -9.34
CA ASP A 107 -13.23 -20.21 -8.01
C ASP A 107 -12.02 -21.14 -7.86
N ASN A 108 -11.67 -21.89 -8.92
CA ASN A 108 -10.47 -22.74 -8.93
C ASN A 108 -9.18 -21.91 -8.87
N ILE A 109 -9.09 -20.82 -9.64
CA ILE A 109 -7.92 -19.94 -9.65
C ILE A 109 -7.75 -19.25 -8.30
N ILE A 110 -8.84 -18.75 -7.69
CA ILE A 110 -8.76 -18.11 -6.37
C ILE A 110 -8.32 -19.10 -5.29
N LYS A 111 -8.82 -20.35 -5.33
CA LYS A 111 -8.38 -21.41 -4.40
C LYS A 111 -6.89 -21.72 -4.57
N ALA A 112 -6.43 -21.88 -5.81
CA ALA A 112 -5.00 -22.09 -6.10
C ALA A 112 -4.16 -20.90 -5.62
N PHE A 113 -4.60 -19.67 -5.92
CA PHE A 113 -3.93 -18.46 -5.49
C PHE A 113 -3.79 -18.39 -3.97
N LYS A 114 -4.85 -18.69 -3.20
CA LYS A 114 -4.80 -18.73 -1.73
C LYS A 114 -3.76 -19.69 -1.17
N ILE A 115 -3.57 -20.84 -1.81
CA ILE A 115 -2.61 -21.87 -1.38
C ILE A 115 -1.18 -21.46 -1.76
N PHE A 116 -0.99 -20.94 -2.96
CA PHE A 116 0.33 -20.69 -3.54
C PHE A 116 0.82 -19.25 -3.39
N TYR A 117 0.04 -18.36 -2.78
CA TYR A 117 0.37 -16.93 -2.66
C TYR A 117 1.72 -16.65 -1.99
N VAL A 118 2.15 -17.50 -1.07
CA VAL A 118 3.41 -17.34 -0.33
C VAL A 118 4.63 -17.70 -1.17
N LEU A 119 4.47 -18.55 -2.20
CA LEU A 119 5.60 -19.09 -2.97
C LEU A 119 6.42 -18.02 -3.71
N PRO A 120 5.82 -17.04 -4.42
CA PRO A 120 6.59 -15.97 -5.05
C PRO A 120 7.44 -15.16 -4.06
N GLY A 121 6.91 -14.89 -2.86
CA GLY A 121 7.65 -14.19 -1.81
C GLY A 121 8.85 -15.00 -1.30
N MET A 122 8.67 -16.31 -1.08
CA MET A 122 9.76 -17.20 -0.70
C MET A 122 10.82 -17.32 -1.81
N PHE A 123 10.38 -17.42 -3.06
CA PHE A 123 11.27 -17.47 -4.22
C PHE A 123 12.08 -16.17 -4.36
N ASN A 124 11.46 -15.03 -4.10
CA ASN A 124 12.13 -13.74 -4.09
C ASN A 124 13.24 -13.68 -3.03
N VAL A 125 12.97 -14.13 -1.81
CA VAL A 125 13.99 -14.22 -0.74
C VAL A 125 15.12 -15.17 -1.12
N TYR A 126 14.80 -16.33 -1.68
CA TYR A 126 15.80 -17.28 -2.17
C TYR A 126 16.72 -16.64 -3.22
N LEU A 127 16.16 -15.98 -4.24
CA LEU A 127 16.96 -15.31 -5.27
C LEU A 127 17.79 -14.15 -4.71
N ALA A 128 17.26 -13.38 -3.76
CA ALA A 128 18.00 -12.28 -3.14
C ALA A 128 19.24 -12.77 -2.37
N ILE A 129 19.15 -13.94 -1.74
CA ILE A 129 20.27 -14.56 -0.99
C ILE A 129 21.23 -15.25 -1.95
N SER A 130 20.74 -16.08 -2.87
CA SER A 130 21.57 -16.90 -3.76
C SER A 130 22.20 -16.11 -4.91
N GLY A 131 21.57 -15.02 -5.35
CA GLY A 131 22.02 -14.23 -6.50
C GLY A 131 23.09 -13.18 -6.18
N GLY A 132 23.42 -12.96 -4.90
CA GLY A 132 24.45 -11.98 -4.47
C GLY A 132 24.13 -10.51 -4.77
N GLN A 133 23.01 -10.22 -5.44
CA GLN A 133 22.57 -8.87 -5.85
C GLN A 133 21.81 -8.14 -4.72
N GLY A 134 21.56 -8.81 -3.59
CA GLY A 134 20.84 -8.26 -2.46
C GLY A 134 19.40 -7.83 -2.82
N PRO A 135 18.79 -6.95 -2.01
CA PRO A 135 17.42 -6.50 -2.24
C PRO A 135 17.30 -5.51 -3.41
N VAL A 136 18.40 -4.85 -3.83
CA VAL A 136 18.38 -3.75 -4.80
C VAL A 136 17.81 -4.17 -6.15
N PHE A 137 18.26 -5.31 -6.67
CA PHE A 137 17.76 -5.82 -7.95
C PHE A 137 16.27 -6.17 -7.90
N MET A 138 15.80 -6.74 -6.77
CA MET A 138 14.39 -7.12 -6.61
C MET A 138 13.47 -5.91 -6.48
N TRP A 139 13.92 -4.85 -5.81
CA TRP A 139 13.22 -3.57 -5.79
C TRP A 139 13.16 -2.93 -7.18
N ALA A 140 14.27 -2.91 -7.92
CA ALA A 140 14.29 -2.38 -9.28
C ALA A 140 13.33 -3.12 -10.23
N LEU A 141 13.24 -4.44 -10.12
CA LEU A 141 12.29 -5.25 -10.89
C LEU A 141 10.84 -4.93 -10.49
N ALA A 142 10.56 -4.83 -9.19
CA ALA A 142 9.23 -4.46 -8.69
C ALA A 142 8.80 -3.07 -9.17
N ASP A 143 9.71 -2.10 -9.15
CA ASP A 143 9.46 -0.72 -9.62
C ASP A 143 9.12 -0.69 -11.11
N CYS A 144 9.86 -1.44 -11.94
CA CYS A 144 9.57 -1.55 -13.37
C CYS A 144 8.18 -2.14 -13.64
N ILE A 145 7.80 -3.18 -12.90
CA ILE A 145 6.49 -3.84 -13.06
C ILE A 145 5.36 -2.91 -12.58
N ASN A 146 5.57 -2.17 -11.49
CA ASN A 146 4.58 -1.27 -10.91
C ASN A 146 4.43 0.04 -11.69
N ALA A 147 5.43 0.46 -12.47
CA ALA A 147 5.37 1.69 -13.26
C ALA A 147 4.16 1.69 -14.21
N ILE A 148 3.98 0.62 -14.99
CA ILE A 148 2.91 0.52 -16.00
C ILE A 148 1.50 0.71 -15.39
N PRO A 149 1.04 -0.11 -14.42
CA PRO A 149 -0.29 0.05 -13.84
C PRO A 149 -0.45 1.40 -13.13
N THR A 150 0.62 1.93 -12.54
CA THR A 150 0.61 3.26 -11.90
C THR A 150 0.30 4.36 -12.91
N PHE A 151 1.01 4.42 -14.03
CA PHE A 151 0.76 5.42 -15.06
C PHE A 151 -0.64 5.29 -15.67
N VAL A 152 -1.11 4.06 -15.93
CA VAL A 152 -2.46 3.83 -16.42
C VAL A 152 -3.51 4.37 -15.44
N ASN A 153 -3.33 4.10 -14.14
CA ASN A 153 -4.24 4.60 -13.11
C ASN A 153 -4.23 6.13 -13.01
N VAL A 154 -3.07 6.76 -13.08
CA VAL A 154 -2.95 8.23 -13.07
C VAL A 154 -3.67 8.85 -14.26
N VAL A 155 -3.48 8.32 -15.47
CA VAL A 155 -4.19 8.79 -16.66
C VAL A 155 -5.70 8.63 -16.51
N ALA A 156 -6.16 7.48 -15.99
CA ALA A 156 -7.58 7.25 -15.73
C ALA A 156 -8.16 8.26 -14.72
N LEU A 157 -7.44 8.58 -13.64
CA LEU A 157 -7.85 9.59 -12.66
C LEU A 157 -7.97 10.98 -13.28
N ILE A 158 -7.03 11.36 -14.16
CA ILE A 158 -7.07 12.63 -14.89
C ILE A 158 -8.30 12.67 -15.81
N LEU A 159 -8.60 11.59 -16.53
CA LEU A 159 -9.80 11.53 -17.39
C LEU A 159 -11.09 11.60 -16.58
N LEU A 160 -11.11 11.03 -15.36
CA LEU A 160 -12.27 10.99 -14.47
C LEU A 160 -12.39 12.20 -13.53
N HIS A 161 -11.53 13.23 -13.66
CA HIS A 161 -11.55 14.40 -12.78
C HIS A 161 -12.93 15.08 -12.71
N LYS A 162 -13.68 15.11 -13.82
CA LYS A 162 -15.04 15.70 -13.85
C LYS A 162 -16.01 14.95 -12.93
N THR A 163 -15.91 13.62 -12.89
CA THR A 163 -16.73 12.77 -12.02
C THR A 163 -16.36 13.02 -10.55
N PHE A 164 -15.07 13.09 -10.25
CA PHE A 164 -14.59 13.45 -8.92
C PHE A 164 -15.11 14.82 -8.46
N LEU A 165 -15.03 15.85 -9.31
CA LEU A 165 -15.51 17.19 -8.98
C LEU A 165 -17.03 17.23 -8.73
N LYS A 166 -17.81 16.44 -9.47
CA LYS A 166 -19.25 16.29 -9.22
C LYS A 166 -19.53 15.67 -7.84
N LEU A 167 -18.85 14.57 -7.51
CA LEU A 167 -18.96 13.91 -6.20
C LEU A 167 -18.51 14.83 -5.06
N LEU A 168 -17.45 15.61 -5.27
CA LEU A 168 -16.96 16.57 -4.29
C LEU A 168 -17.97 17.71 -4.06
N LYS A 169 -18.62 18.19 -5.12
CA LYS A 169 -19.67 19.22 -5.01
C LYS A 169 -20.87 18.70 -4.22
N ASP A 170 -21.33 17.49 -4.50
CA ASP A 170 -22.42 16.86 -3.74
C ASP A 170 -22.05 16.68 -2.25
N TYR A 171 -20.84 16.18 -1.97
CA TYR A 171 -20.34 16.05 -0.59
C TYR A 171 -20.33 17.40 0.15
N LYS A 172 -19.84 18.45 -0.50
CA LYS A 172 -19.82 19.81 0.06
C LYS A 172 -21.23 20.35 0.33
N ALA A 173 -22.18 20.08 -0.56
CA ALA A 173 -23.56 20.50 -0.36
C ALA A 173 -24.21 19.75 0.82
N ARG A 174 -24.04 18.43 0.90
CA ARG A 174 -24.68 17.58 1.93
C ARG A 174 -24.09 17.74 3.32
N TYR A 175 -22.76 17.85 3.44
CA TYR A 175 -22.07 17.75 4.73
C TYR A 175 -21.36 19.04 5.17
N LEU A 176 -21.12 19.98 4.25
CA LEU A 176 -20.42 21.23 4.57
C LEU A 176 -21.31 22.48 4.37
N GLY A 177 -22.56 22.31 3.93
CA GLY A 177 -23.50 23.41 3.70
C GLY A 177 -23.10 24.33 2.54
N VAL A 178 -22.19 23.90 1.66
CA VAL A 178 -21.70 24.71 0.54
C VAL A 178 -22.35 24.23 -0.76
N GLY A 179 -23.39 24.93 -1.22
CA GLY A 179 -24.11 24.66 -2.47
C GLY A 179 -25.54 24.15 -2.26
N ALA A 180 -26.19 23.73 -3.33
CA ALA A 180 -27.52 23.13 -3.30
C ALA A 180 -27.43 21.60 -3.34
N VAL A 181 -28.16 20.93 -2.46
CA VAL A 181 -28.26 19.47 -2.43
C VAL A 181 -29.21 19.02 -3.54
N ASP A 182 -28.74 18.13 -4.40
CA ASP A 182 -29.61 17.42 -5.35
C ASP A 182 -30.07 16.10 -4.71
N PRO A 183 -31.34 15.98 -4.30
CA PRO A 183 -31.86 14.76 -3.66
C PRO A 183 -31.88 13.55 -4.59
N ASN A 184 -31.84 13.75 -5.91
CA ASN A 184 -31.84 12.67 -6.90
C ASN A 184 -30.42 12.24 -7.32
N PHE A 185 -29.38 12.87 -6.76
CA PHE A 185 -28.01 12.54 -7.11
C PHE A 185 -27.62 11.16 -6.59
N LYS A 186 -27.34 10.23 -7.52
CA LYS A 186 -26.86 8.89 -7.23
C LYS A 186 -25.39 8.94 -6.81
N VAL A 187 -25.15 8.69 -5.53
CA VAL A 187 -23.81 8.70 -4.91
C VAL A 187 -22.99 7.47 -5.31
N PHE A 188 -23.64 6.32 -5.51
CA PHE A 188 -23.02 5.07 -5.93
C PHE A 188 -23.66 4.57 -7.22
N TYR A 189 -22.85 3.96 -8.09
CA TYR A 189 -23.33 3.40 -9.36
C TYR A 189 -24.23 2.17 -9.16
N ASP A 190 -24.04 1.45 -8.06
CA ASP A 190 -24.77 0.22 -7.72
C ASP A 190 -25.97 0.47 -6.77
N ALA A 191 -26.31 1.74 -6.52
CA ALA A 191 -27.51 2.09 -5.74
C ALA A 191 -28.74 2.10 -6.66
N ASP A 192 -29.45 0.98 -6.67
CA ASP A 192 -30.86 0.88 -7.05
C ASP A 192 -31.77 1.32 -5.90
#